data_AF-A0A843R1Y3-F1
#
_entry.id   AF-A0A843R1Y3-F1
#
_cell.length_a   1.000
_cell.length_b   1.000
_cell.length_c   1.000
_cell.angle_alpha   90.00
_cell.angle_beta   90.00
_cell.angle_gamma   90.00
#
_symmetry.space_group_name_H-M   'P 1'
#
loop_
_entity.id
_entity.type
_entity.pdbx_description
1 polymer ?
#
loop_
_entity_poly.entity_id
_entity_poly.type
_entity_poly.pdbx_seq_one_letter_code
_entity_poly.pdbx_strand_id
1 'polypeptide(L)'
;MTKYRAEIKPLNAAKIGTEAHGYVEFTTEGDNLHIKLEMFDTPANIQHWEHFHGFPDGKDASIPTEAQDVNHDGYIDLPETEPVSGTTMVPLDAAPHEMNIPNDNYPVADATGYYSYEKDVPLAKLEAKFKEVFHDQALALDKRVVYVHGVPAELELPATVVGKLNDKYEQHVTLPIAAGKIERLD
;
A
#
# COMPACT_ATOMS: atom_id res chain seq x y z
N MET A 1 14.91 0.25 -19.64
CA MET A 1 14.17 -0.61 -18.71
C MET A 1 14.75 -0.37 -17.35
N THR A 2 13.93 -0.08 -16.35
CA THR A 2 14.37 0.03 -14.96
C THR A 2 13.49 -0.88 -14.11
N LYS A 3 14.10 -1.61 -13.17
CA LYS A 3 13.39 -2.59 -12.35
C LYS A 3 13.45 -2.21 -10.90
N TYR A 4 12.31 -2.36 -10.23
CA TYR A 4 12.20 -2.18 -8.79
C TYR A 4 11.46 -3.37 -8.19
N ARG A 5 11.74 -3.65 -6.93
CA ARG A 5 11.06 -4.69 -6.17
C ARG A 5 10.91 -4.27 -4.72
N ALA A 6 9.77 -4.60 -4.13
CA ALA A 6 9.59 -4.57 -2.70
C ALA A 6 9.23 -5.97 -2.22
N GLU A 7 9.99 -6.48 -1.25
CA GLU A 7 9.55 -7.63 -0.46
C GLU A 7 8.56 -7.14 0.58
N ILE A 8 7.34 -7.66 0.52
CA ILE A 8 6.23 -7.27 1.39
C ILE A 8 6.25 -8.17 2.62
N LYS A 9 6.35 -7.55 3.80
CA LYS A 9 6.44 -8.23 5.09
C LYS A 9 5.23 -7.91 5.96
N PRO A 10 4.84 -8.82 6.86
CA PRO A 10 3.67 -8.61 7.70
C PRO A 10 3.81 -7.39 8.63
N LEU A 11 2.69 -6.70 8.84
CA LEU A 11 2.49 -5.68 9.86
C LEU A 11 1.24 -6.04 10.68
N ASN A 12 1.23 -5.76 11.98
CA ASN A 12 0.09 -6.07 12.86
C ASN A 12 -0.30 -7.57 12.93
N ALA A 13 0.52 -8.47 12.40
CA ALA A 13 0.17 -9.88 12.16
C ALA A 13 -0.33 -10.62 13.41
N ALA A 14 0.33 -10.41 14.56
CA ALA A 14 -0.05 -11.03 15.82
C ALA A 14 -1.46 -10.63 16.30
N LYS A 15 -1.92 -9.43 15.92
CA LYS A 15 -3.24 -8.91 16.29
C LYS A 15 -4.32 -9.31 15.28
N ILE A 16 -3.95 -9.37 14.00
CA ILE A 16 -4.86 -9.72 12.90
C ILE A 16 -5.10 -11.24 12.83
N GLY A 17 -4.08 -12.04 13.20
CA GLY A 17 -4.12 -13.50 13.11
C GLY A 17 -3.69 -14.06 11.75
N THR A 18 -3.15 -13.22 10.87
CA THR A 18 -2.63 -13.59 9.55
C THR A 18 -1.25 -12.95 9.32
N GLU A 19 -0.35 -13.64 8.61
CA GLU A 19 1.00 -13.17 8.31
C GLU A 19 1.11 -12.73 6.83
N ALA A 20 0.33 -11.70 6.46
CA ALA A 20 0.28 -11.20 5.10
C ALA A 20 1.67 -10.85 4.57
N HIS A 21 2.10 -11.49 3.48
CA HIS A 21 3.42 -11.31 2.90
C HIS A 21 3.40 -11.57 1.39
N GLY A 22 4.46 -11.17 0.70
CA GLY A 22 4.55 -11.32 -0.74
C GLY A 22 5.60 -10.42 -1.36
N TYR A 23 5.35 -10.00 -2.59
CA TYR A 23 6.23 -9.06 -3.27
C TYR A 23 5.47 -8.21 -4.28
N VAL A 24 6.06 -7.08 -4.65
CA VAL A 24 5.67 -6.32 -5.83
C VAL A 24 6.88 -5.95 -6.65
N GLU A 25 6.75 -6.06 -7.96
CA GLU A 25 7.73 -5.67 -8.96
C GLU A 25 7.17 -4.54 -9.81
N PHE A 26 8.02 -3.55 -10.06
CA PHE A 26 7.75 -2.45 -10.97
C PHE A 26 8.80 -2.48 -12.08
N THR A 27 8.34 -2.51 -13.33
CA THR A 27 9.22 -2.45 -14.49
C THR A 27 8.81 -1.31 -15.39
N THR A 28 9.70 -0.36 -15.63
CA THR A 28 9.49 0.65 -16.67
C THR A 28 9.95 0.10 -18.01
N GLU A 29 9.03 -0.08 -18.95
CA GLU A 29 9.33 -0.55 -20.31
C GLU A 29 8.59 0.30 -21.35
N GLY A 30 9.36 1.04 -22.17
CA GLY A 30 8.79 2.00 -23.10
C GLY A 30 7.97 3.07 -22.38
N ASP A 31 6.70 3.19 -22.78
CA ASP A 31 5.76 4.17 -22.24
C ASP A 31 4.92 3.62 -21.06
N ASN A 32 5.22 2.41 -20.58
CA ASN A 32 4.45 1.73 -19.54
C ASN A 32 5.27 1.49 -18.27
N LEU A 33 4.56 1.58 -17.15
CA LEU A 33 4.94 0.97 -15.88
C LEU A 33 4.17 -0.35 -15.75
N HIS A 34 4.87 -1.46 -15.91
CA HIS A 34 4.35 -2.79 -15.64
C HIS A 34 4.47 -3.07 -14.13
N ILE A 35 3.37 -3.45 -13.50
CA ILE A 35 3.29 -3.74 -12.07
C ILE A 35 2.81 -5.18 -11.92
N LYS A 36 3.55 -5.97 -11.14
CA LYS A 36 3.14 -7.32 -10.75
C LYS A 36 3.26 -7.47 -9.24
N LEU A 37 2.20 -7.91 -8.58
CA LEU A 37 2.14 -8.16 -7.15
C LEU A 37 1.53 -9.53 -6.89
N GLU A 38 2.11 -10.27 -5.95
CA GLU A 38 1.54 -11.49 -5.39
C GLU A 38 1.56 -11.38 -3.88
N MET A 39 0.45 -11.75 -3.24
CA MET A 39 0.27 -11.73 -1.80
C MET A 39 -0.30 -13.07 -1.32
N PHE A 40 0.14 -13.46 -0.14
CA PHE A 40 -0.15 -14.72 0.52
C PHE A 40 -0.52 -14.47 1.98
N ASP A 41 -1.26 -15.41 2.57
CA ASP A 41 -1.68 -15.39 3.97
C ASP A 41 -2.31 -14.05 4.37
N THR A 42 -3.07 -13.43 3.47
CA THR A 42 -3.89 -12.26 3.79
C THR A 42 -5.23 -12.68 4.38
N PRO A 43 -5.96 -11.78 5.06
CA PRO A 43 -7.35 -12.05 5.39
C PRO A 43 -8.16 -12.47 4.15
N ALA A 44 -8.73 -13.67 4.19
CA ALA A 44 -9.35 -14.29 3.02
C ALA A 44 -10.70 -13.67 2.63
N ASN A 45 -11.07 -13.79 1.34
CA ASN A 45 -12.37 -13.40 0.77
C ASN A 45 -12.75 -11.92 0.94
N ILE A 46 -11.77 -11.03 1.15
CA ILE A 46 -12.00 -9.59 1.21
C ILE A 46 -11.11 -8.86 0.21
N GLN A 47 -11.49 -7.62 -0.09
CA GLN A 47 -10.68 -6.71 -0.87
C GLN A 47 -9.51 -6.19 -0.02
N HIS A 48 -8.33 -6.08 -0.62
CA HIS A 48 -7.17 -5.45 0.00
C HIS A 48 -6.83 -4.14 -0.71
N TRP A 49 -6.83 -3.05 0.04
CA TRP A 49 -6.34 -1.78 -0.49
C TRP A 49 -4.82 -1.82 -0.54
N GLU A 50 -4.25 -1.42 -1.67
CA GLU A 50 -2.81 -1.43 -1.87
C GLU A 50 -2.36 -0.16 -2.56
N HIS A 51 -1.30 0.44 -2.03
CA HIS A 51 -0.77 1.71 -2.52
C HIS A 51 0.74 1.72 -2.36
N PHE A 52 1.41 2.61 -3.10
CA PHE A 52 2.66 3.15 -2.58
C PHE A 52 2.44 4.47 -1.84
N HIS A 53 3.17 4.63 -0.75
CA HIS A 53 3.24 5.82 0.08
C HIS A 53 4.58 6.53 -0.10
N GLY A 54 4.59 7.82 0.18
CA GLY A 54 5.80 8.61 0.19
C GLY A 54 5.58 10.02 0.68
N PHE A 55 6.64 10.82 0.63
CA PHE A 55 6.57 12.22 0.98
C PHE A 55 6.56 13.11 -0.27
N PRO A 56 5.67 14.11 -0.34
CA PRO A 56 5.62 15.04 -1.48
C PRO A 56 6.90 15.87 -1.69
N ASP A 57 7.74 15.99 -0.65
CA ASP A 57 9.05 16.64 -0.72
C ASP A 57 10.16 15.71 -1.26
N GLY A 58 9.83 14.47 -1.61
CA GLY A 58 10.76 13.49 -2.18
C GLY A 58 11.66 12.80 -1.17
N LYS A 59 11.53 13.04 0.15
CA LYS A 59 12.36 12.35 1.15
C LYS A 59 12.05 10.85 1.19
N ASP A 60 13.03 10.08 1.64
CA ASP A 60 12.93 8.62 1.74
C ASP A 60 11.86 8.19 2.74
N ALA A 61 10.85 7.46 2.24
CA ALA A 61 9.90 6.73 3.07
C ALA A 61 10.54 5.45 3.62
N SER A 62 10.16 5.10 4.85
CA SER A 62 10.59 3.90 5.56
C SER A 62 9.37 3.06 5.97
N ILE A 63 9.58 1.75 6.12
CA ILE A 63 8.58 0.86 6.71
C ILE A 63 8.51 1.16 8.21
N PRO A 64 7.32 1.28 8.80
CA PRO A 64 7.16 1.51 10.23
C PRO A 64 7.62 0.29 11.00
N THR A 65 8.02 0.54 12.23
CA THR A 65 8.40 -0.49 13.21
C THR A 65 7.49 -0.35 14.42
N GLU A 66 7.63 -1.23 15.40
CA GLU A 66 6.92 -1.11 16.69
C GLU A 66 7.15 0.25 17.38
N ALA A 67 8.20 1.00 17.00
CA ALA A 67 8.41 2.36 17.49
C ALA A 67 7.35 3.37 17.01
N GLN A 68 6.55 3.02 16.01
CA GLN A 68 5.44 3.85 15.50
C GLN A 68 4.11 3.58 16.21
N ASP A 69 3.99 2.52 17.01
CA ASP A 69 2.86 2.32 17.94
C ASP A 69 3.02 3.29 19.12
N VAL A 70 2.60 4.54 18.91
CA VAL A 70 2.81 5.66 19.83
C VAL A 70 1.83 5.58 21.00
N ASN A 71 0.64 5.02 20.76
CA ASN A 71 -0.39 4.88 21.78
C ASN A 71 -0.25 3.59 22.61
N HIS A 72 0.62 2.66 22.18
CA HIS A 72 0.94 1.38 22.82
C HIS A 72 -0.24 0.40 22.90
N ASP A 73 -1.16 0.43 21.94
CA ASP A 73 -2.27 -0.53 21.83
C ASP A 73 -1.89 -1.83 21.09
N GLY A 74 -0.68 -1.86 20.54
CA GLY A 74 -0.08 -2.98 19.82
C GLY A 74 -0.47 -3.05 18.35
N TYR A 75 -1.10 -2.01 17.81
CA TYR A 75 -1.29 -1.81 16.38
C TYR A 75 -0.39 -0.67 15.91
N ILE A 76 -0.03 -0.73 14.63
CA ILE A 76 0.47 0.41 13.87
C ILE A 76 -0.64 0.77 12.91
N ASP A 77 -1.39 1.82 13.24
CA ASP A 77 -2.53 2.27 12.44
C ASP A 77 -2.14 3.30 11.37
N LEU A 78 -3.11 3.76 10.57
CA LEU A 78 -2.82 4.60 9.41
C LEU A 78 -2.08 5.90 9.80
N PRO A 79 -2.58 6.74 10.74
CA PRO A 79 -1.86 7.92 11.20
C PRO A 79 -0.45 7.65 11.75
N GLU A 80 -0.25 6.51 12.41
CA GLU A 80 1.06 6.14 12.97
C GLU A 80 2.12 5.84 11.89
N THR A 81 1.69 5.47 10.68
CA THR A 81 2.61 5.28 9.54
C THR A 81 3.11 6.60 8.93
N GLU A 82 2.32 7.67 8.99
CA GLU A 82 2.58 8.91 8.25
C GLU A 82 3.94 9.56 8.56
N PRO A 83 4.43 9.63 9.81
CA PRO A 83 5.69 10.29 10.12
C PRO A 83 6.91 9.68 9.42
N VAL A 84 6.88 8.37 9.13
CA VAL A 84 8.01 7.62 8.55
C VAL A 84 7.77 7.19 7.11
N SER A 85 6.51 6.99 6.70
CA SER A 85 6.17 6.53 5.35
C SER A 85 5.56 7.61 4.47
N GLY A 86 5.08 8.70 5.06
CA GLY A 86 4.40 9.77 4.34
C GLY A 86 2.96 9.44 4.00
N THR A 87 2.42 10.18 3.03
CA THR A 87 1.02 10.11 2.63
C THR A 87 0.78 8.99 1.62
N THR A 88 -0.46 8.51 1.52
CA THR A 88 -0.91 7.60 0.46
C THR A 88 -0.79 8.30 -0.90
N MET A 89 -0.13 7.67 -1.88
CA MET A 89 0.11 8.31 -3.18
C MET A 89 -0.66 7.67 -4.33
N VAL A 90 -0.31 6.45 -4.73
CA VAL A 90 -0.86 5.83 -5.95
C VAL A 90 -1.45 4.47 -5.60
N PRO A 91 -2.73 4.22 -5.92
CA PRO A 91 -3.34 2.91 -5.72
C PRO A 91 -2.84 1.89 -6.74
N LEU A 92 -2.73 0.64 -6.31
CA LEU A 92 -2.51 -0.52 -7.17
C LEU A 92 -3.88 -1.17 -7.46
N ASP A 93 -4.75 -0.41 -8.10
CA ASP A 93 -6.13 -0.81 -8.41
C ASP A 93 -6.34 -0.98 -9.93
N ALA A 94 -7.59 -1.00 -10.38
CA ALA A 94 -7.89 -1.10 -11.81
C ALA A 94 -7.37 0.08 -12.67
N ALA A 95 -7.05 1.24 -12.10
CA ALA A 95 -6.59 2.43 -12.81
C ALA A 95 -5.61 3.32 -12.00
N PRO A 96 -4.36 2.88 -11.73
CA PRO A 96 -3.41 3.60 -10.87
C PRO A 96 -3.15 5.06 -11.30
N HIS A 97 -3.14 5.31 -12.60
CA HIS A 97 -2.91 6.63 -13.20
C HIS A 97 -4.04 7.64 -12.97
N GLU A 98 -5.22 7.20 -12.51
CA GLU A 98 -6.30 8.11 -12.09
C GLU A 98 -6.07 8.64 -10.67
N MET A 99 -5.26 7.94 -9.87
CA MET A 99 -4.95 8.26 -8.47
C MET A 99 -6.20 8.47 -7.60
N ASN A 100 -7.28 7.76 -7.92
CA ASN A 100 -8.51 7.78 -7.16
C ASN A 100 -8.43 6.77 -6.01
N ILE A 101 -7.93 7.16 -4.84
CA ILE A 101 -7.75 6.21 -3.72
C ILE A 101 -9.08 5.61 -3.20
N PRO A 102 -10.14 6.39 -2.89
CA PRO A 102 -11.30 5.85 -2.16
C PRO A 102 -12.31 5.11 -3.06
N ASN A 103 -11.99 3.89 -3.49
CA ASN A 103 -12.80 3.07 -4.38
C ASN A 103 -12.79 1.55 -4.05
N ASP A 104 -13.60 0.75 -4.76
CA ASP A 104 -13.75 -0.71 -4.57
C ASP A 104 -13.12 -1.58 -5.69
N ASN A 105 -12.18 -1.02 -6.46
CA ASN A 105 -11.59 -1.66 -7.65
C ASN A 105 -10.21 -2.28 -7.36
N TYR A 106 -9.95 -2.65 -6.11
CA TYR A 106 -8.69 -3.31 -5.71
C TYR A 106 -8.81 -4.84 -5.77
N PRO A 107 -7.69 -5.58 -5.73
CA PRO A 107 -7.71 -7.03 -5.69
C PRO A 107 -8.47 -7.60 -4.49
N VAL A 108 -9.03 -8.79 -4.67
CA VAL A 108 -9.76 -9.55 -3.65
C VAL A 108 -9.03 -10.86 -3.41
N ALA A 109 -8.71 -11.13 -2.15
CA ALA A 109 -8.12 -12.40 -1.73
C ALA A 109 -9.09 -13.56 -1.92
N ASP A 110 -8.58 -14.70 -2.35
CA ASP A 110 -9.35 -15.93 -2.39
C ASP A 110 -9.55 -16.53 -0.99
N ALA A 111 -10.14 -17.73 -0.93
CA ALA A 111 -10.44 -18.42 0.32
C ALA A 111 -9.19 -18.85 1.11
N THR A 112 -8.01 -18.82 0.50
CA THR A 112 -6.72 -19.15 1.13
C THR A 112 -5.94 -17.91 1.54
N GLY A 113 -6.45 -16.70 1.28
CA GLY A 113 -5.70 -15.47 1.53
C GLY A 113 -4.67 -15.16 0.45
N TYR A 114 -4.82 -15.76 -0.74
CA TYR A 114 -3.97 -15.49 -1.89
C TYR A 114 -4.65 -14.52 -2.86
N TYR A 115 -3.87 -13.62 -3.43
CA TYR A 115 -4.25 -12.92 -4.66
C TYR A 115 -3.03 -12.50 -5.47
N SER A 116 -3.28 -12.23 -6.74
CA SER A 116 -2.30 -11.62 -7.65
C SER A 116 -2.90 -10.41 -8.34
N TYR A 117 -2.07 -9.40 -8.54
CA TYR A 117 -2.37 -8.19 -9.29
C TYR A 117 -1.33 -7.98 -10.38
N GLU A 118 -1.79 -7.68 -11.60
CA GLU A 118 -0.90 -7.38 -12.72
C GLU A 118 -1.50 -6.28 -13.58
N LYS A 119 -0.71 -5.24 -13.88
CA LYS A 119 -1.20 -4.07 -14.61
C LYS A 119 -0.12 -3.35 -15.40
N ASP A 120 -0.43 -3.03 -16.65
CA ASP A 120 0.30 -2.03 -17.42
C ASP A 120 -0.34 -0.65 -17.23
N VAL A 121 0.44 0.29 -16.71
CA VAL A 121 -0.01 1.66 -16.45
C VAL A 121 0.69 2.61 -17.42
N PRO A 122 -0.03 3.48 -18.15
CA PRO A 122 0.59 4.47 -19.02
C PRO A 122 1.41 5.47 -18.18
N LEU A 123 2.74 5.42 -18.30
CA LEU A 123 3.66 6.13 -17.43
C LEU A 123 3.45 7.65 -17.52
N ALA A 124 3.32 8.19 -18.74
CA ALA A 124 3.10 9.61 -18.95
C ALA A 124 1.80 10.14 -18.31
N LYS A 125 0.73 9.32 -18.25
CA LYS A 125 -0.51 9.71 -17.58
C LYS A 125 -0.33 9.70 -16.06
N LEU A 126 0.31 8.65 -15.54
CA LEU A 126 0.60 8.52 -14.12
C LEU A 126 1.49 9.69 -13.64
N GLU A 127 2.58 9.99 -14.34
CA GLU A 127 3.48 11.11 -14.00
C GLU A 127 2.78 12.46 -14.10
N ALA A 128 1.95 12.68 -15.13
CA ALA A 128 1.16 13.91 -15.25
C ALA A 128 0.20 14.09 -14.06
N LYS A 129 -0.51 13.01 -13.68
CA LYS A 129 -1.43 13.05 -12.53
C LYS A 129 -0.67 13.20 -11.21
N PHE A 130 0.46 12.52 -11.04
CA PHE A 130 1.30 12.63 -9.85
C PHE A 130 1.79 14.07 -9.65
N LYS A 131 2.23 14.72 -10.73
CA LYS A 131 2.64 16.13 -10.73
C LYS A 131 1.49 17.10 -10.43
N GLU A 132 0.30 16.82 -10.93
CA GLU A 132 -0.91 17.59 -10.61
C GLU A 132 -1.21 17.54 -9.11
N VAL A 133 -1.16 16.34 -8.52
CA VAL A 133 -1.57 16.08 -7.14
C VAL A 133 -0.52 16.48 -6.11
N PHE A 134 0.75 16.13 -6.34
CA PHE A 134 1.83 16.30 -5.36
C PHE A 134 2.80 17.43 -5.67
N HIS A 135 2.66 18.10 -6.82
CA HIS A 135 3.58 19.14 -7.29
C HIS A 135 5.04 18.67 -7.45
N ASP A 136 5.29 17.37 -7.42
CA ASP A 136 6.56 16.69 -7.68
C ASP A 136 6.53 16.08 -9.08
N GLN A 137 7.64 16.14 -9.80
CA GLN A 137 7.73 15.61 -11.16
C GLN A 137 8.08 14.13 -11.21
N ALA A 138 8.74 13.59 -10.20
CA ALA A 138 9.29 12.24 -10.26
C ALA A 138 8.52 11.28 -9.35
N LEU A 139 8.07 10.14 -9.91
CA LEU A 139 7.51 9.05 -9.11
C LEU A 139 8.52 8.56 -8.07
N ALA A 140 9.81 8.52 -8.44
CA ALA A 140 10.94 8.16 -7.60
C ALA A 140 10.65 6.92 -6.74
N LEU A 141 10.31 5.80 -7.41
CA LEU A 141 9.76 4.60 -6.77
C LEU A 141 10.64 4.08 -5.62
N ASP A 142 11.96 4.18 -5.73
CA ASP A 142 12.93 3.81 -4.69
C ASP A 142 12.88 4.69 -3.42
N LYS A 143 12.21 5.85 -3.48
CA LYS A 143 11.90 6.71 -2.34
C LYS A 143 10.60 6.34 -1.63
N ARG A 144 9.87 5.35 -2.14
CA ARG A 144 8.52 4.99 -1.68
C ARG A 144 8.52 3.67 -0.90
N VAL A 145 7.41 3.40 -0.23
CA VAL A 145 7.10 2.10 0.38
C VAL A 145 5.73 1.65 -0.12
N VAL A 146 5.50 0.36 -0.21
CA VAL A 146 4.20 -0.22 -0.55
C VAL A 146 3.52 -0.67 0.73
N TYR A 147 2.22 -0.42 0.80
CA TYR A 147 1.35 -0.96 1.84
C TYR A 147 0.26 -1.82 1.23
N VAL A 148 -0.11 -2.84 1.98
CA VAL A 148 -1.34 -3.61 1.81
C VAL A 148 -2.16 -3.43 3.08
N HIS A 149 -3.45 -3.18 2.92
CA HIS A 149 -4.39 -2.90 3.99
C HIS A 149 -5.59 -3.83 3.91
N GLY A 150 -6.41 -3.81 4.96
CA GLY A 150 -7.72 -4.42 4.95
C GLY A 150 -7.78 -5.65 5.86
N VAL A 151 -8.68 -5.57 6.83
CA VAL A 151 -9.09 -6.67 7.69
C VAL A 151 -10.61 -6.85 7.62
N PRO A 152 -11.15 -8.04 7.96
CA PRO A 152 -12.58 -8.28 7.92
C PRO A 152 -13.31 -7.35 8.91
N ALA A 153 -14.51 -6.89 8.55
CA ALA A 153 -15.28 -5.96 9.36
C ALA A 153 -15.68 -6.53 10.74
N GLU A 154 -15.73 -7.85 10.86
CA GLU A 154 -15.98 -8.59 12.10
C GLU A 154 -14.77 -8.67 13.03
N LEU A 155 -13.57 -8.31 12.58
CA LEU A 155 -12.40 -8.23 13.47
C LEU A 155 -12.63 -7.09 14.46
N GLU A 156 -12.65 -7.41 15.76
CA GLU A 156 -12.78 -6.38 16.79
C GLU A 156 -11.50 -5.55 16.89
N LEU A 157 -11.56 -4.31 16.40
CA LEU A 157 -10.50 -3.33 16.56
C LEU A 157 -10.77 -2.46 17.80
N PRO A 158 -9.77 -2.19 18.65
CA PRO A 158 -9.93 -1.25 19.75
C PRO A 158 -10.22 0.15 19.21
N ALA A 159 -10.96 0.95 19.97
CA ALA A 159 -11.34 2.31 19.55
C ALA A 159 -10.14 3.28 19.36
N THR A 160 -8.96 2.87 19.80
CA THR A 160 -7.69 3.58 19.63
C THR A 160 -7.08 3.40 18.24
N VAL A 161 -7.45 2.33 17.51
CA VAL A 161 -7.07 2.15 16.10
C VAL A 161 -7.89 3.11 15.25
N VAL A 162 -7.21 4.10 14.70
CA VAL A 162 -7.80 5.14 13.85
C VAL A 162 -7.40 4.98 12.38
N GLY A 163 -8.01 5.76 11.49
CA GLY A 163 -7.77 5.65 10.05
C GLY A 163 -9.03 5.72 9.18
N LYS A 164 -10.22 5.83 9.78
CA LYS A 164 -11.47 6.09 9.06
C LYS A 164 -11.31 7.29 8.11
N LEU A 165 -11.57 7.07 6.83
CA LEU A 165 -11.57 8.12 5.80
C LEU A 165 -12.94 8.76 5.65
N ASN A 166 -14.00 7.96 5.67
CA ASN A 166 -15.40 8.39 5.56
C ASN A 166 -16.33 7.27 6.04
N ASP A 167 -17.65 7.50 6.00
CA ASP A 167 -18.67 6.54 6.48
C ASP A 167 -18.73 5.21 5.71
N LYS A 168 -17.97 5.08 4.62
CA LYS A 168 -17.85 3.84 3.84
C LYS A 168 -16.52 3.13 4.10
N TYR A 169 -15.42 3.88 4.20
CA TYR A 169 -14.07 3.34 4.39
C TYR A 169 -13.61 3.63 5.82
N GLU A 170 -13.94 2.71 6.70
CA GLU A 170 -13.59 2.70 8.12
C GLU A 170 -12.18 2.14 8.36
N GLN A 171 -11.70 2.17 9.61
CA GLN A 171 -10.36 1.72 9.98
C GLN A 171 -10.05 0.26 9.57
N HIS A 172 -11.06 -0.60 9.43
CA HIS A 172 -10.86 -1.97 8.93
C HIS A 172 -10.33 -2.01 7.50
N VAL A 173 -10.75 -1.07 6.65
CA VAL A 173 -10.28 -0.98 5.25
C VAL A 173 -8.86 -0.44 5.19
N THR A 174 -8.51 0.49 6.09
CA THR A 174 -7.26 1.23 6.05
C THR A 174 -6.17 0.69 6.98
N LEU A 175 -6.48 -0.25 7.87
CA LEU A 175 -5.48 -0.83 8.76
C LEU A 175 -4.41 -1.54 7.93
N PRO A 176 -3.13 -1.15 8.02
CA PRO A 176 -2.08 -1.81 7.27
C PRO A 176 -1.83 -3.22 7.82
N ILE A 177 -1.76 -4.19 6.92
CA ILE A 177 -1.53 -5.61 7.22
C ILE A 177 -0.15 -6.07 6.76
N ALA A 178 0.47 -5.35 5.81
CA ALA A 178 1.80 -5.63 5.32
C ALA A 178 2.42 -4.40 4.66
N ALA A 179 3.74 -4.35 4.61
CA ALA A 179 4.48 -3.29 3.95
C ALA A 179 5.83 -3.74 3.40
N GLY A 180 6.34 -3.04 2.38
CA GLY A 180 7.66 -3.29 1.82
C GLY A 180 8.32 -2.03 1.26
N LYS A 181 9.65 -1.95 1.38
CA LYS A 181 10.45 -0.87 0.81
C LYS A 181 10.69 -1.19 -0.66
N ILE A 182 10.40 -0.23 -1.53
CA ILE A 182 10.73 -0.38 -2.95
C ILE A 182 12.22 -0.13 -3.13
N GLU A 183 12.92 -1.11 -3.67
CA GLU A 183 14.34 -1.06 -3.97
C GLU A 183 14.55 -1.14 -5.48
N ARG A 184 15.47 -0.34 -6.02
CA ARG A 184 15.88 -0.45 -7.41
C ARG A 184 16.84 -1.63 -7.57
N LEU A 185 16.64 -2.44 -8.60
CA LEU A 185 17.41 -3.68 -8.83
C LEU A 185 18.56 -3.52 -9.84
N ASP A 186 18.63 -2.38 -10.53
CA ASP A 186 19.60 -2.10 -11.61
C ASP A 186 20.37 -0.78 -11.48
#